data_AF-A0AAV1ZBA1-F1
#
_entry.id   AF-A0AAV1ZBA1-F1
#
_cell.length_a   1.000
_cell.length_b   1.000
_cell.length_c   1.000
_cell.angle_alpha   90.00
_cell.angle_beta   90.00
_cell.angle_gamma   90.00
#
_symmetry.space_group_name_H-M   'P 1'
#
loop_
_entity.id
_entity.type
_entity.pdbx_description
1 polymer ?
#
loop_
_entity_poly.entity_id
_entity_poly.type
_entity_poly.pdbx_seq_one_letter_code
_entity_poly.pdbx_strand_id
1 'polypeptide(L)' 'MVAAVDAQTPCGHNSCTSSQYCFLFNCYNYLGTGGNCTFGRCAPGLRCRFVNLVKTCV' A
#
# COMPACT_ATOMS: atom_id res chain seq x y z
N MET A 1 8.61 16.36 19.61
CA MET A 1 8.37 15.02 19.03
C MET A 1 6.96 15.02 18.45
N VAL A 2 6.82 15.13 17.12
CA VAL A 2 5.51 15.01 16.47
C VAL A 2 5.10 13.55 16.65
N ALA A 3 4.04 13.34 17.42
CA ALA A 3 3.40 12.04 17.53
C ALA A 3 3.17 11.54 16.10
N ALA A 4 3.68 10.36 15.78
CA ALA A 4 3.24 9.62 14.61
C ALA A 4 1.72 9.56 14.74
N VAL A 5 1.03 10.43 14.00
CA VAL A 5 -0.38 10.26 13.69
C VAL A 5 -0.39 8.89 13.04
N ASP A 6 -0.81 7.89 13.81
CA ASP A 6 -1.10 6.56 13.32
C ASP A 6 -2.12 6.82 12.22
N ALA A 7 -1.68 6.82 10.95
CA ALA A 7 -2.49 7.20 9.81
C ALA A 7 -3.43 6.04 9.52
N GLN A 8 -4.31 5.79 10.48
CA GLN A 8 -5.31 4.76 10.42
C GLN A 8 -6.35 5.20 9.43
N THR A 9 -6.29 4.61 8.24
CA THR A 9 -7.34 4.82 7.24
C THR A 9 -8.54 3.95 7.66
N PRO A 10 -9.70 4.53 7.97
CA PRO A 10 -10.87 3.74 8.35
C PRO A 10 -11.27 2.85 7.17
N CYS A 11 -11.42 1.54 7.42
CA CYS A 11 -11.77 0.53 6.41
C CYS A 11 -12.85 -0.41 6.92
N GLY A 12 -14.11 -0.11 6.58
CA GLY A 12 -15.25 -0.84 7.10
C GLY A 12 -15.34 -0.71 8.63
N HIS A 13 -15.29 -1.84 9.33
CA HIS A 13 -15.31 -1.89 10.80
C HIS A 13 -13.91 -1.87 11.43
N ASN A 14 -12.84 -1.90 10.63
CA ASN A 14 -11.46 -2.01 11.09
C ASN A 14 -10.63 -0.79 10.65
N SER A 15 -9.52 -0.55 11.33
CA SER A 15 -8.58 0.53 10.98
C SER A 15 -7.33 -0.06 10.35
N CYS A 16 -7.02 0.33 9.11
CA CYS A 16 -5.80 -0.12 8.43
C CYS A 16 -4.59 0.67 8.94
N THR A 17 -3.45 0.02 9.12
CA THR A 17 -2.20 0.70 9.51
C THR A 17 -1.65 1.57 8.37
N SER A 18 -0.67 2.45 8.64
CA SER A 18 -0.02 3.29 7.62
C SER A 18 0.59 2.52 6.44
N SER A 19 0.91 1.23 6.64
CA SER A 19 1.48 0.35 5.62
C SER A 19 0.42 -0.46 4.86
N GLN A 20 -0.86 -0.13 5.03
CA GLN A 20 -1.98 -0.84 4.45
C GLN A 20 -2.94 0.11 3.72
N TYR A 21 -3.58 -0.40 2.67
CA TYR A 21 -4.68 0.26 1.97
C TYR A 21 -5.99 -0.49 2.21
N CYS A 22 -7.09 0.26 2.22
CA CYS A 22 -8.42 -0.31 2.27
C CYS A 22 -8.89 -0.75 0.87
N PHE A 23 -9.36 -1.99 0.74
CA PHE A 23 -10.05 -2.48 -0.44
C PHE A 23 -11.14 -3.48 -0.03
N LEU A 24 -12.36 -3.31 -0.54
CA LEU A 24 -13.51 -4.18 -0.21
C LEU A 24 -13.68 -4.45 1.30
N PHE A 25 -13.58 -3.39 2.13
CA PHE A 25 -13.71 -3.47 3.60
C PHE A 25 -12.64 -4.32 4.30
N ASN A 26 -11.54 -4.64 3.60
CA ASN A 26 -10.37 -5.32 4.15
C ASN A 26 -9.11 -4.47 3.99
N CYS A 27 -8.18 -4.65 4.93
CA CYS A 27 -6.87 -4.01 4.90
C CYS A 27 -5.89 -4.90 4.16
N TYR A 28 -5.30 -4.38 3.10
CA TYR A 28 -4.26 -5.05 2.32
C TYR A 28 -2.95 -4.32 2.49
N ASN A 29 -1.84 -5.05 2.64
CA ASN A 29 -0.52 -4.41 2.73
C ASN A 29 -0.11 -3.82 1.39
N TYR A 30 0.52 -2.65 1.43
CA TYR A 30 1.18 -2.11 0.25
C TYR A 30 2.36 -2.98 -0.17
N LEU A 31 2.60 -3.02 -1.47
CA LEU A 31 3.80 -3.63 -2.07
C LEU A 31 5.00 -2.71 -1.87
N GLY A 32 6.09 -3.25 -1.31
CA GLY A 32 7.38 -2.59 -1.25
C GLY A 32 8.09 -2.53 -2.60
N THR A 33 9.26 -1.90 -2.63
CA THR A 33 10.11 -1.82 -3.83
C THR A 33 10.44 -3.22 -4.35
N GLY A 34 10.29 -3.45 -5.65
CA GLY A 34 10.44 -4.77 -6.26
C GLY A 34 9.17 -5.65 -6.20
N GLY A 35 8.12 -5.22 -5.50
CA GLY A 35 6.84 -5.91 -5.46
C GLY A 35 6.08 -5.81 -6.78
N ASN A 36 5.42 -6.91 -7.19
CA ASN A 36 4.62 -6.95 -8.41
C ASN A 36 3.28 -6.22 -8.20
N CYS A 37 3.11 -5.06 -8.83
CA CYS A 37 1.92 -4.21 -8.75
C CYS A 37 0.88 -4.47 -9.85
N THR A 38 0.92 -5.64 -10.49
CA THR A 38 -0.14 -6.07 -11.42
C THR A 38 -1.47 -6.27 -10.69
N PHE A 39 -1.44 -6.80 -9.47
CA PHE A 39 -2.62 -7.15 -8.67
C PHE A 39 -2.69 -6.45 -7.30
N GLY A 40 -1.81 -5.48 -7.04
CA GLY A 40 -1.71 -4.81 -5.76
C GLY A 40 -1.28 -3.36 -5.88
N ARG A 41 -1.22 -2.67 -4.74
CA ARG A 41 -0.92 -1.24 -4.66
C ARG A 41 0.48 -1.02 -4.09
N CYS A 42 1.30 -0.20 -4.75
CA CYS A 42 2.61 0.18 -4.24
C CYS A 42 2.50 1.07 -3.00
N ALA A 43 3.50 0.98 -2.13
CA ALA A 43 3.60 1.83 -0.95
C ALA A 43 3.59 3.32 -1.34
N PRO A 44 3.03 4.20 -0.50
CA PRO A 44 3.07 5.63 -0.75
C PRO A 44 4.52 6.10 -0.95
N GLY A 45 4.78 6.74 -2.10
CA GLY A 45 6.13 7.12 -2.53
C GLY A 45 6.72 6.24 -3.63
N LEU A 46 6.17 5.04 -3.86
CA LEU A 46 6.53 4.15 -4.97
C LEU A 46 5.51 4.25 -6.10
N ARG A 47 5.97 4.07 -7.33
CA ARG A 47 5.13 4.08 -8.54
C ARG A 47 5.20 2.72 -9.21
N CYS A 48 4.04 2.24 -9.64
CA CYS A 48 3.97 1.02 -10.44
C CYS A 48 4.51 1.32 -11.85
N ARG A 49 5.67 0.75 -12.21
CA ARG A 49 6.29 0.86 -13.54
C ARG A 49 6.58 -0.51 -14.12
N PHE A 50 6.65 -0.60 -15.45
CA PHE A 50 7.11 -1.81 -16.11
C PHE A 50 8.63 -1.94 -15.99
N VAL A 51 9.10 -3.00 -15.34
CA VAL A 51 10.50 -3.39 -15.21
C VAL A 51 10.60 -4.85 -15.64
N ASN A 52 11.44 -5.18 -16.63
CA ASN A 52 11.62 -6.56 -17.11
C ASN A 52 10.30 -7.29 -17.44
N LEU A 53 9.43 -6.68 -18.24
CA LEU A 53 8.09 -7.21 -18.60
C LEU A 53 7.09 -7.39 -17.44
N VAL A 54 7.44 -7.02 -16.20
CA VAL A 54 6.54 -7.10 -15.05
C VAL A 54 6.22 -5.70 -14.52
N LYS A 55 4.97 -5.45 -14.12
CA LYS A 55 4.62 -4.24 -13.39
C LYS A 55 5.17 -4.34 -11.97
N THR A 56 6.16 -3.51 -11.66
CA THR A 56 6.91 -3.53 -10.41
C THR A 56 6.84 -2.17 -9.71
N CYS A 57 6.75 -2.17 -8.39
CA CYS A 57 6.85 -0.96 -7.58
C CYS A 57 8.30 -0.47 -7.54
N VAL A 58 8.52 0.74 -8.06
CA VAL A 58 9.83 1.42 -8.08
C VAL A 58 9.71 2.89 -7.70
#